data_AF-A0A368QK39-F1
#
_entry.id   AF-A0A368QK39-F1
#
_cell.length_a   1.000
_cell.length_b   1.000
_cell.length_c   1.000
_cell.angle_alpha   90.00
_cell.angle_beta   90.00
_cell.angle_gamma   90.00
#
_symmetry.space_group_name_H-M   'P 1'
#
loop_
_entity.id
_entity.type
_entity.pdbx_description
1 polymer ?
#
loop_
_entity_poly.entity_id
_entity_poly.type
_entity_poly.pdbx_seq_one_letter_code
_entity_poly.pdbx_strand_id
1 'polypeptide(L)'
;MEGNNQCRNSEDQDVTGGKKRKQSQMAAKLGDYIDFRKDQIGKTLEKLEEKRRREEDYSIEKCIDIVDAMEGLSDEQKADANEVFQSETNRKILVGTKNPNVRLIWLKKKIAQ
;
A
#
# COMPACT_ATOMS: atom_id res chain seq x y z
N MET A 1 43.77 -49.26 -54.87
CA MET A 1 42.79 -49.16 -53.77
C MET A 1 41.72 -48.20 -54.24
N GLU A 2 40.59 -48.70 -54.71
CA GLU A 2 39.44 -47.88 -55.09
C GLU A 2 38.22 -48.45 -54.38
N GLY A 3 37.83 -47.78 -53.30
CA GLY A 3 36.65 -48.12 -52.51
C GLY A 3 35.44 -47.42 -53.12
N ASN A 4 34.53 -48.24 -53.63
CA ASN A 4 33.29 -47.81 -54.27
C ASN A 4 32.24 -47.38 -53.23
N ASN A 5 31.48 -46.35 -53.59
CA ASN A 5 30.35 -45.75 -52.87
C ASN A 5 29.27 -46.76 -52.46
N GLN A 6 28.70 -46.62 -51.25
CA GLN A 6 27.25 -46.37 -51.05
C GLN A 6 26.89 -46.22 -49.57
N CYS A 7 26.55 -45.00 -49.13
CA CYS A 7 25.64 -44.80 -48.01
C CYS A 7 24.29 -44.37 -48.57
N ARG A 8 23.30 -45.26 -48.43
CA ARG A 8 21.89 -45.02 -48.73
C ARG A 8 21.37 -43.86 -47.89
N ASN A 9 20.71 -42.91 -48.54
CA ASN A 9 19.71 -42.02 -47.95
C ASN A 9 18.70 -42.84 -47.12
N SER A 10 18.36 -42.38 -45.92
CA SER A 10 16.95 -42.20 -45.56
C SER A 10 16.81 -41.26 -44.37
N GLU A 11 15.98 -40.24 -44.59
CA GLU A 11 15.08 -39.59 -43.64
C GLU A 11 15.64 -38.52 -42.70
N ASP A 12 15.61 -37.29 -43.24
CA ASP A 12 15.13 -36.12 -42.51
C ASP A 12 13.83 -36.46 -41.75
N GLN A 13 13.92 -36.71 -40.45
CA GLN A 13 12.78 -36.55 -39.55
C GLN A 13 12.88 -35.22 -38.83
N ASP A 14 11.92 -34.35 -39.17
CA ASP A 14 11.58 -33.13 -38.46
C ASP A 14 11.32 -33.39 -36.97
N VAL A 15 12.33 -33.17 -36.13
CA VAL A 15 12.21 -33.11 -34.66
C VAL A 15 12.27 -31.65 -34.18
N THR A 16 11.73 -30.71 -34.96
CA THR A 16 11.79 -29.27 -34.60
C THR A 16 10.45 -28.68 -34.16
N GLY A 17 9.32 -29.31 -34.49
CA GLY A 17 7.98 -28.80 -34.15
C GLY A 17 7.60 -28.83 -32.65
N GLY A 18 8.11 -29.80 -31.88
CA GLY A 18 7.70 -30.01 -30.49
C GLY A 18 8.39 -29.13 -29.45
N LYS A 19 9.66 -28.75 -29.69
CA LYS A 19 10.48 -27.96 -28.76
C LYS A 19 10.06 -26.48 -28.73
N LYS A 20 9.78 -25.88 -29.90
CA LYS A 20 9.35 -24.48 -30.02
C LYS A 20 7.99 -24.22 -29.35
N ARG A 21 7.03 -25.15 -29.49
CA ARG A 21 5.69 -25.02 -28.87
C ARG A 21 5.72 -25.08 -27.34
N LYS A 22 6.54 -25.97 -26.74
CA LYS A 22 6.69 -26.07 -25.27
C LYS A 22 7.39 -24.84 -24.67
N GLN A 23 8.40 -24.30 -25.35
CA GLN A 23 9.09 -23.07 -24.92
C GLN A 23 8.13 -21.87 -24.90
N SER A 24 7.27 -21.73 -25.91
CA SER A 24 6.23 -20.70 -25.97
C SER A 24 5.23 -20.79 -24.82
N GLN A 25 4.84 -22.00 -24.41
CA GLN A 25 3.91 -22.21 -23.29
C GLN A 25 4.56 -21.84 -21.94
N MET A 26 5.84 -22.17 -21.74
CA MET A 26 6.56 -21.76 -20.51
C MET A 26 6.78 -20.25 -20.45
N ALA A 27 7.09 -19.62 -21.58
CA ALA A 27 7.22 -18.17 -21.67
C ALA A 27 5.88 -17.47 -21.34
N ALA A 28 4.76 -17.98 -21.83
CA ALA A 28 3.44 -17.47 -21.50
C ALA A 28 3.14 -17.57 -20.00
N LYS A 29 3.36 -18.75 -19.38
CA LYS A 29 3.17 -18.94 -17.93
C LYS A 29 4.06 -18.02 -17.08
N LEU A 30 5.28 -17.76 -17.52
CA LEU A 30 6.17 -16.82 -16.85
C LEU A 30 5.66 -15.38 -16.98
N GLY A 31 5.14 -15.01 -18.15
CA GLY A 31 4.45 -13.73 -18.37
C GLY A 31 3.27 -13.56 -17.42
N ASP A 32 2.38 -14.56 -17.36
CA ASP A 32 1.22 -14.57 -16.46
C ASP A 32 1.63 -14.40 -14.98
N TYR A 33 2.73 -15.05 -14.57
CA TYR A 33 3.26 -14.91 -13.21
C TYR A 33 3.80 -13.51 -12.93
N ILE A 34 4.54 -12.92 -13.88
CA ILE A 34 5.07 -11.55 -13.75
C ILE A 34 3.92 -10.56 -13.62
N ASP A 35 2.88 -10.68 -14.44
CA ASP A 35 1.73 -9.77 -14.40
C ASP A 35 0.90 -9.97 -13.13
N PHE A 36 0.72 -11.21 -12.69
CA PHE A 36 0.13 -11.49 -11.38
C PHE A 36 0.92 -10.84 -10.23
N ARG A 37 2.25 -10.91 -10.26
CA ARG A 37 3.10 -10.27 -9.23
C ARG A 37 3.01 -8.76 -9.29
N LYS A 38 2.96 -8.15 -10.47
CA LYS A 38 2.74 -6.71 -10.63
C LYS A 38 1.41 -6.28 -10.03
N ASP A 39 0.33 -7.01 -10.31
CA ASP A 39 -1.00 -6.73 -9.78
C ASP A 39 -1.04 -6.81 -8.24
N GLN A 40 -0.41 -7.84 -7.65
CA GLN A 40 -0.30 -7.97 -6.19
C GLN A 40 0.47 -6.81 -5.55
N ILE A 41 1.58 -6.40 -6.16
CA ILE A 41 2.37 -5.26 -5.70
C ILE A 41 1.56 -3.96 -5.84
N GLY A 42 0.88 -3.76 -6.97
CA GLY A 42 0.04 -2.59 -7.21
C GLY A 42 -1.06 -2.44 -6.17
N LYS A 43 -1.82 -3.51 -5.90
CA LYS A 43 -2.87 -3.52 -4.86
C LYS A 43 -2.33 -3.26 -3.47
N THR A 44 -1.15 -3.79 -3.16
CA THR A 44 -0.51 -3.57 -1.85
C THR A 44 -0.09 -2.10 -1.70
N LEU A 45 0.47 -1.50 -2.75
CA LEU A 45 0.90 -0.11 -2.76
C LEU A 45 -0.30 0.84 -2.63
N GLU A 46 -1.37 0.61 -3.39
CA GLU A 46 -2.60 1.41 -3.32
C GLU A 46 -3.20 1.39 -1.91
N LYS A 47 -3.28 0.20 -1.29
CA LYS A 47 -3.78 0.06 0.09
C LYS A 47 -2.89 0.78 1.11
N LEU A 48 -1.57 0.76 0.92
CA LEU A 48 -0.63 1.47 1.79
C LEU A 48 -0.80 2.98 1.65
N GLU A 49 -0.94 3.47 0.41
CA GLU A 49 -1.13 4.88 0.13
C GLU A 49 -2.47 5.40 0.67
N GLU A 50 -3.55 4.62 0.53
CA GLU A 50 -4.85 4.96 1.11
C GLU A 50 -4.76 5.03 2.64
N LYS A 51 -4.06 4.08 3.27
CA LYS A 51 -3.83 4.09 4.72
C LYS A 51 -3.04 5.33 5.15
N ARG A 52 -1.96 5.67 4.44
CA ARG A 52 -1.17 6.89 4.67
C ARG A 52 -2.05 8.14 4.58
N ARG A 53 -2.84 8.25 3.51
CA ARG A 53 -3.76 9.38 3.31
C ARG A 53 -4.77 9.51 4.45
N ARG A 54 -5.34 8.38 4.91
CA ARG A 54 -6.24 8.38 6.07
C ARG A 54 -5.51 8.85 7.34
N GLU A 55 -4.29 8.38 7.59
CA GLU A 55 -3.49 8.83 8.74
C GLU A 55 -3.18 10.33 8.71
N GLU A 56 -2.99 10.91 7.52
CA GLU A 56 -2.82 12.35 7.32
C GLU A 56 -4.08 13.16 7.64
N ASP A 57 -5.28 12.60 7.39
CA ASP A 57 -6.53 13.29 7.69
C ASP A 57 -6.71 13.61 9.18
N TYR A 58 -6.07 12.84 10.07
CA TYR A 58 -6.08 13.00 11.52
C TYR A 58 -4.67 12.90 12.12
N SER A 59 -3.69 13.51 11.46
CA SER A 59 -2.32 13.58 11.96
C SER A 59 -2.25 14.29 13.32
N ILE A 60 -1.20 14.00 14.09
CA ILE A 60 -0.96 14.69 15.38
C ILE A 60 -0.74 16.19 15.14
N GLU A 61 0.03 16.55 14.11
CA GLU A 61 0.28 17.94 13.70
C GLU A 61 -1.03 18.71 13.50
N LYS A 62 -1.98 18.13 12.74
CA LYS A 62 -3.31 18.73 12.54
C LYS A 62 -4.11 18.86 13.84
N CYS A 63 -3.94 17.93 14.78
CA CYS A 63 -4.57 18.03 16.09
C CYS A 63 -3.98 19.16 16.94
N ILE A 64 -2.66 19.34 16.88
CA ILE A 64 -1.94 20.45 17.51
C ILE A 64 -2.41 21.79 16.93
N ASP A 65 -2.43 21.93 15.60
CA ASP A 65 -2.91 23.16 14.94
C ASP A 65 -4.34 23.53 15.37
N ILE A 66 -5.21 22.52 15.49
CA ILE A 66 -6.59 22.71 15.95
C ILE A 66 -6.61 23.23 17.39
N VAL A 67 -5.78 22.68 18.29
CA VAL A 67 -5.73 23.08 19.71
C VAL A 67 -5.08 24.44 19.90
N ASP A 68 -4.03 24.74 19.15
CA ASP A 68 -3.36 26.03 19.22
C ASP A 68 -4.31 27.16 18.83
N ALA A 69 -5.16 26.92 17.83
CA ALA A 69 -6.20 27.84 17.40
C ALA A 69 -7.46 27.85 18.31
N MET A 70 -7.57 26.97 19.31
CA MET A 70 -8.72 26.98 20.22
C MET A 70 -8.61 28.11 21.24
N GLU A 71 -9.65 28.93 21.29
CA GLU A 71 -9.89 29.85 22.40
C GLU A 71 -10.49 29.11 23.61
N GLY A 72 -10.17 29.56 24.82
CA GLY A 72 -10.73 29.03 26.06
C GLY A 72 -9.99 27.82 26.65
N LEU A 73 -8.79 27.51 26.16
CA LEU A 73 -7.80 26.63 26.81
C LEU A 73 -6.62 27.48 27.31
N SER A 74 -6.10 27.17 28.50
CA SER A 74 -4.80 27.71 28.93
C SER A 74 -3.65 26.97 28.25
N ASP A 75 -2.45 27.54 28.28
CA ASP A 75 -1.26 26.92 27.68
C ASP A 75 -0.93 25.57 28.32
N GLU A 76 -1.16 25.43 29.64
CA GLU A 76 -1.04 24.14 30.34
C GLU A 76 -2.03 23.12 29.78
N GLN A 77 -3.29 23.51 29.57
CA GLN A 77 -4.30 22.62 29.00
C GLN A 77 -4.00 22.23 27.56
N LYS A 78 -3.37 23.12 26.78
CA LYS A 78 -2.89 22.80 25.42
C LYS A 78 -1.73 21.81 25.47
N ALA A 79 -0.81 21.95 26.43
CA ALA A 79 0.27 20.99 26.63
C ALA A 79 -0.27 19.61 27.04
N ASP A 80 -1.21 19.55 27.98
CA ASP A 80 -1.86 18.30 28.43
C ASP A 80 -2.63 17.61 27.29
N ALA A 81 -3.18 18.37 26.34
CA ALA A 81 -3.89 17.82 25.19
C ALA A 81 -2.99 16.97 24.27
N ASN A 82 -1.67 17.15 24.29
CA ASN A 82 -0.75 16.36 23.46
C ASN A 82 -0.79 14.87 23.81
N GLU A 83 -0.96 14.53 25.09
CA GLU A 83 -1.09 13.14 25.54
C GLU A 83 -2.38 12.49 25.00
N VAL A 84 -3.45 13.28 24.87
CA VAL A 84 -4.74 12.82 24.33
C VAL A 84 -4.59 12.35 22.87
N PHE A 85 -3.66 12.92 22.11
CA PHE A 85 -3.46 12.65 20.68
C PHE A 85 -2.64 11.41 20.37
N GLN A 86 -2.11 10.70 21.36
CA GLN A 86 -1.50 9.38 21.13
C GLN A 86 -2.53 8.37 20.60
N SER A 87 -3.80 8.50 21.02
CA SER A 87 -4.91 7.67 20.55
C SER A 87 -5.46 8.14 19.19
N GLU A 88 -5.42 7.25 18.19
CA GLU A 88 -6.00 7.51 16.86
C GLU A 88 -7.50 7.84 16.93
N THR A 89 -8.24 7.14 17.78
CA THR A 89 -9.67 7.40 17.99
C THR A 89 -9.90 8.81 18.53
N ASN A 90 -9.06 9.27 19.46
CA ASN A 90 -9.15 10.63 19.99
C ASN A 90 -8.86 11.68 18.90
N ARG A 91 -7.84 11.46 18.07
CA ARG A 91 -7.54 12.34 16.92
C ARG A 91 -8.72 12.44 15.95
N LYS A 92 -9.33 11.30 15.62
CA LYS A 92 -10.54 11.25 14.77
C LYS A 92 -11.71 12.00 15.38
N ILE A 93 -11.94 11.89 16.70
CA ILE A 93 -13.01 12.62 17.38
C ILE A 93 -12.74 14.13 17.33
N LEU A 94 -11.52 14.58 17.64
CA LEU A 94 -11.16 16.00 17.61
C LEU A 94 -11.37 16.61 16.21
N VAL A 95 -10.79 15.98 15.17
CA VAL A 95 -10.83 16.49 13.80
C VAL A 95 -12.24 16.35 13.19
N GLY A 96 -12.96 15.29 13.54
CA GLY A 96 -14.30 15.00 13.04
C GLY A 96 -15.38 15.90 13.65
N THR A 97 -15.22 16.37 14.89
CA THR A 97 -16.21 17.20 15.58
C THR A 97 -16.23 18.61 14.99
N LYS A 98 -17.29 18.93 14.24
CA LYS A 98 -17.42 20.23 13.55
C LYS A 98 -17.83 21.40 14.44
N ASN A 99 -18.57 21.13 15.52
CA ASN A 99 -18.98 22.16 16.46
C ASN A 99 -17.82 22.51 17.41
N PRO A 100 -17.29 23.76 17.38
CA PRO A 100 -16.13 24.14 18.20
C PRO A 100 -16.38 24.00 19.71
N ASN A 101 -17.59 24.33 20.18
CA ASN A 101 -17.94 24.25 21.60
C ASN A 101 -18.00 22.80 22.09
N VAL A 102 -18.62 21.91 21.30
CA VAL A 102 -18.66 20.48 21.62
C VAL A 102 -17.25 19.90 21.65
N ARG A 103 -16.40 20.30 20.69
CA ARG A 103 -15.00 19.88 20.60
C ARG A 103 -14.19 20.35 21.82
N LEU A 104 -14.35 21.61 22.22
CA LEU A 104 -13.71 22.19 23.42
C LEU A 104 -14.14 21.47 24.70
N ILE A 105 -15.45 21.26 24.89
CA ILE A 105 -15.99 20.56 26.07
C ILE A 105 -15.45 19.12 26.13
N TRP A 106 -15.42 18.42 25.00
CA TRP A 106 -14.88 17.06 24.94
C TRP A 106 -13.40 17.03 25.32
N LEU A 107 -12.58 17.94 24.77
CA LEU A 107 -11.16 17.97 25.05
C LEU A 107 -10.88 18.28 26.53
N LYS A 108 -11.58 19.27 27.11
CA LYS A 108 -11.49 19.59 28.54
C LYS A 108 -11.82 18.40 29.44
N LYS A 109 -12.81 17.59 29.06
CA LYS A 109 -13.14 16.35 29.79
C LYS A 109 -12.04 15.29 29.64
N LYS A 110 -11.31 15.28 28.52
CA LYS A 110 -10.25 14.30 28.27
C LYS A 110 -8.93 14.60 28.95
N ILE A 111 -8.54 15.87 29.03
CA ILE A 111 -7.34 16.28 29.76
C ILE A 111 -7.50 16.17 31.29
N ALA A 112 -8.74 16.16 31.79
CA ALA A 112 -9.03 16.04 33.22
C ALA A 112 -9.23 14.58 33.71
N GLN A 113 -9.07 13.59 32.82
CA GLN A 113 -9.13 12.16 33.15
C GLN A 113 -7.76 11.64 33.56
#